data_AF-A0A7C5NNK4-F1
#
_entry.id   AF-A0A7C5NNK4-F1
#
_cell.length_a   1.000
_cell.length_b   1.000
_cell.length_c   1.000
_cell.angle_alpha   90.00
_cell.angle_beta   90.00
_cell.angle_gamma   90.00
#
_symmetry.space_group_name_H-M   'P 1'
#
loop_
_entity.id
_entity.type
_entity.pdbx_description
1 polymer ?
#
loop_
_entity_poly.entity_id
_entity_poly.type
_entity_poly.pdbx_seq_one_letter_code
_entity_poly.pdbx_strand_id
1 'polypeptide(L)'
;MWNTLILEPMINALIYIYSLLGQNFGWAIIIFTALVRLITLPLTYQQMRSSMVMAEIQKSEKYQKMQKKYKDDRQKLAEEQMKLFREVGYNPMSGCLGLIIQFPIIIGLYQALIRSLASTPAQLFDLSKHIYDFIPAGLIPLNSHFLWMNL
;
A
#
# COMPACT_ATOMS: atom_id res chain seq x y z
N MET A 1 -12.24 14.64 -3.73
CA MET A 1 -11.38 13.83 -4.61
C MET A 1 -10.80 12.62 -3.88
N TRP A 2 -9.99 12.77 -2.83
CA TRP A 2 -9.45 11.62 -2.07
C TRP A 2 -10.54 10.70 -1.51
N ASN A 3 -11.56 11.28 -0.87
CA ASN A 3 -12.65 10.50 -0.28
C ASN A 3 -13.41 9.70 -1.34
N THR A 4 -13.79 10.35 -2.44
CA THR A 4 -14.61 9.74 -3.50
C THR A 4 -13.87 8.73 -4.37
N LEU A 5 -12.55 8.89 -4.53
CA LEU A 5 -11.74 8.09 -5.48
C LEU A 5 -11.07 6.90 -4.81
N ILE A 6 -10.72 7.01 -3.52
CA ILE A 6 -10.00 5.97 -2.78
C ILE A 6 -10.79 5.50 -1.56
N LEU A 7 -11.28 6.41 -0.73
CA LEU A 7 -11.85 6.04 0.58
C LEU A 7 -13.22 5.37 0.48
N GLU A 8 -14.14 5.94 -0.29
CA GLU A 8 -15.48 5.41 -0.56
C GLU A 8 -15.45 4.01 -1.20
N PRO A 9 -14.72 3.75 -2.30
CA PRO A 9 -14.68 2.41 -2.87
C PRO A 9 -14.07 1.38 -1.91
N MET A 10 -13.09 1.77 -1.09
CA MET A 10 -12.49 0.90 -0.08
C MET A 10 -13.45 0.56 1.06
N ILE A 11 -14.17 1.55 1.60
CA ILE A 11 -15.17 1.32 2.67
C ILE A 11 -16.32 0.47 2.16
N ASN A 12 -16.85 0.80 0.98
CA ASN A 12 -17.98 0.08 0.42
C ASN A 12 -17.59 -1.36 0.03
N ALA A 13 -16.37 -1.58 -0.47
CA ALA A 13 -15.85 -2.94 -0.69
C ALA A 13 -15.76 -3.74 0.61
N LEU A 14 -15.27 -3.13 1.70
CA LEU A 14 -15.18 -3.78 3.00
C LEU A 14 -16.55 -4.15 3.56
N ILE A 15 -17.53 -3.24 3.50
CA ILE A 15 -18.89 -3.50 3.99
C ILE A 15 -19.62 -4.52 3.11
N TYR A 16 -19.37 -4.51 1.80
CA TYR A 16 -19.90 -5.54 0.90
C TYR A 16 -19.36 -6.92 1.27
N ILE A 17 -18.05 -7.05 1.48
CA ILE A 17 -17.41 -8.30 1.93
C ILE A 17 -17.97 -8.73 3.30
N TYR A 18 -18.18 -7.79 4.22
CA TYR A 18 -18.79 -8.03 5.52
C TYR A 18 -20.22 -8.59 5.42
N SER A 19 -21.02 -8.04 4.50
CA SER A 19 -22.38 -8.52 4.23
C SER A 19 -22.39 -9.95 3.66
N LEU A 20 -21.43 -10.28 2.79
CA LEU A 20 -21.27 -11.63 2.22
C LEU A 20 -20.82 -12.67 3.27
N LEU A 21 -20.00 -12.25 4.23
CA LEU A 21 -19.44 -13.13 5.28
C LEU A 21 -20.33 -13.27 6.52
N GLY A 22 -21.60 -12.85 6.45
CA GLY A 22 -22.54 -13.04 7.54
C GLY A 22 -22.20 -12.23 8.79
N GLN A 23 -21.76 -10.98 8.60
CA GLN A 23 -21.46 -10.03 9.69
C GLN A 23 -20.24 -10.38 10.55
N ASN A 24 -19.26 -11.11 10.00
CA ASN A 24 -17.98 -11.37 10.66
C ASN A 24 -16.90 -10.38 10.22
N PHE A 25 -16.61 -9.39 11.06
CA PHE A 25 -15.72 -8.28 10.71
C PHE A 25 -14.25 -8.71 10.53
N GLY A 26 -13.74 -9.62 11.35
CA GLY A 26 -12.34 -10.04 11.23
C GLY A 26 -12.06 -10.82 9.94
N TRP A 27 -12.98 -11.69 9.51
CA TRP A 27 -12.88 -12.33 8.19
C TRP A 27 -13.01 -11.32 7.06
N ALA A 28 -13.87 -10.30 7.21
CA ALA A 28 -14.01 -9.25 6.21
C ALA A 28 -12.70 -8.47 6.01
N ILE A 29 -11.99 -8.13 7.10
CA ILE A 29 -10.68 -7.47 7.02
C ILE A 29 -9.64 -8.35 6.33
N ILE A 30 -9.57 -9.64 6.69
CA ILE A 30 -8.59 -10.57 6.12
C ILE A 30 -8.79 -10.70 4.61
N ILE A 31 -10.03 -10.89 4.17
CA ILE A 31 -10.34 -11.01 2.74
C ILE A 31 -10.11 -9.68 2.02
N PHE A 32 -10.52 -8.57 2.62
CA PHE A 32 -10.30 -7.25 2.05
C PHE A 32 -8.81 -6.94 1.86
N THR A 33 -7.99 -7.19 2.87
CA THR A 33 -6.54 -7.00 2.79
C THR A 33 -5.88 -7.96 1.79
N ALA A 34 -6.35 -9.20 1.68
CA ALA A 34 -5.89 -10.14 0.66
C ALA A 34 -6.23 -9.66 -0.77
N LEU A 35 -7.45 -9.15 -1.00
CA LEU A 35 -7.86 -8.61 -2.29
C LEU A 35 -7.03 -7.38 -2.68
N VAL A 36 -6.83 -6.43 -1.75
CA VAL A 36 -5.96 -5.28 -1.99
C VAL A 36 -4.54 -5.75 -2.34
N ARG A 37 -3.98 -6.71 -1.59
CA ARG A 37 -2.67 -7.30 -1.91
C ARG A 37 -2.64 -7.90 -3.30
N LEU A 38 -3.65 -8.67 -3.70
CA LEU A 38 -3.74 -9.28 -5.04
C LEU A 38 -3.75 -8.22 -6.14
N ILE A 39 -4.47 -7.11 -5.97
CA ILE A 39 -4.50 -6.01 -6.93
C ILE A 39 -3.14 -5.29 -6.99
N THR A 40 -2.45 -5.15 -5.85
CA THR A 40 -1.12 -4.52 -5.78
C THR A 40 0.04 -5.43 -6.15
N LEU A 41 -0.16 -6.75 -6.24
CA LEU A 41 0.89 -7.71 -6.61
C LEU A 41 1.68 -7.35 -7.87
N PRO A 42 1.07 -6.98 -9.01
CA PRO A 42 1.83 -6.61 -10.20
C PRO A 42 2.75 -5.40 -9.94
N LEU A 43 2.30 -4.44 -9.14
CA LEU A 43 3.10 -3.28 -8.75
C LEU A 43 4.28 -3.70 -7.85
N THR A 44 4.03 -4.55 -6.85
CA THR A 44 5.08 -5.07 -5.96
C THR A 44 6.10 -5.92 -6.73
N TYR A 45 5.65 -6.70 -7.71
CA TYR A 45 6.54 -7.48 -8.57
C TYR A 45 7.51 -6.59 -9.35
N GLN A 46 7.03 -5.47 -9.90
CA GLN A 46 7.90 -4.49 -10.57
C GLN A 46 8.92 -3.88 -9.62
N GLN A 47 8.52 -3.52 -8.40
CA GLN A 47 9.44 -3.01 -7.37
C GLN A 47 10.53 -4.04 -7.04
N MET A 48 10.14 -5.31 -6.86
CA MET A 48 11.08 -6.39 -6.56
C MET A 48 12.07 -6.63 -7.70
N ARG A 49 11.61 -6.58 -8.95
CA ARG A 49 12.47 -6.67 -10.14
C ARG A 49 13.50 -5.54 -10.18
N SER A 50 13.10 -4.29 -9.94
CA SER A 50 14.04 -3.16 -9.90
C SER A 50 15.08 -3.32 -8.78
N SER A 51 14.68 -3.81 -7.60
CA SER A 51 15.62 -4.09 -6.50
C SER A 51 16.64 -5.18 -6.85
N MET A 52 16.24 -6.23 -7.57
CA MET A 52 17.16 -7.28 -8.01
C MET A 52 18.20 -6.74 -9.02
N VAL A 53 17.77 -5.96 -10.01
CA VAL A 53 18.69 -5.35 -10.99
C VAL A 53 19.67 -4.40 -10.29
N MET A 54 19.19 -3.62 -9.32
CA MET A 54 20.05 -2.74 -8.52
C MET A 54 21.10 -3.53 -7.72
N ALA A 55 20.70 -4.64 -7.11
CA ALA A 55 21.61 -5.53 -6.40
C ALA A 55 22.67 -6.16 -7.34
N GLU A 56 22.29 -6.50 -8.57
CA GLU A 56 23.23 -6.98 -9.59
C GLU A 56 24.24 -5.91 -10.01
N ILE A 57 23.78 -4.68 -10.26
CA ILE A 57 24.65 -3.54 -10.57
C ILE A 57 25.64 -3.30 -9.43
N GLN A 58 25.18 -3.33 -8.18
CA GLN A 58 26.05 -3.16 -7.01
C GLN A 58 27.10 -4.27 -6.87
N LYS A 59 26.77 -5.50 -7.25
CA LYS A 59 27.70 -6.62 -7.23
C LYS A 59 28.70 -6.58 -8.38
N SER A 60 28.41 -5.88 -9.47
CA SER A 60 29.29 -5.79 -10.62
C SER A 60 30.69 -5.29 -10.25
N GLU A 61 31.72 -5.88 -10.86
CA GLU A 61 33.11 -5.46 -10.62
C GLU A 61 33.34 -3.98 -10.94
N LYS A 62 32.65 -3.45 -11.96
CA LYS A 62 32.71 -2.03 -12.33
C LYS A 62 32.27 -1.14 -11.17
N TYR A 63 31.15 -1.48 -10.52
CA TYR A 63 30.65 -0.73 -9.37
C TYR A 63 31.61 -0.81 -8.18
N GLN A 64 32.13 -2.00 -7.86
CA GLN A 64 33.08 -2.18 -6.75
C GLN A 64 34.41 -1.45 -6.99
N LYS A 65 34.95 -1.48 -8.22
CA LYS A 65 36.18 -0.78 -8.59
C LYS A 65 36.00 0.74 -8.52
N MET A 66 34.88 1.25 -9.03
CA MET A 66 34.52 2.67 -8.92
C MET A 66 34.43 3.10 -7.44
N GLN A 67 33.73 2.31 -6.61
CA GLN A 67 33.55 2.62 -5.20
C GLN A 67 34.89 2.64 -4.43
N LYS A 68 35.82 1.72 -4.77
CA LYS A 68 37.19 1.71 -4.21
C LYS A 68 38.01 2.90 -4.71
N LYS A 69 37.92 3.24 -6.00
CA LYS A 69 38.71 4.31 -6.64
C LYS A 69 38.33 5.70 -6.16
N TYR A 70 37.04 5.95 -5.90
CA TYR A 70 36.52 7.26 -5.50
C TYR A 70 36.02 7.27 -4.04
N LYS A 71 36.54 6.38 -3.18
CA LYS A 71 36.11 6.27 -1.78
C LYS A 71 36.22 7.59 -1.01
N ASP A 72 37.27 8.36 -1.29
CA ASP A 72 37.58 9.62 -0.60
C ASP A 72 36.94 10.85 -1.29
N ASP A 73 36.36 10.68 -2.47
CA ASP A 73 35.71 11.75 -3.24
C ASP A 73 34.24 11.40 -3.51
N ARG A 74 33.38 11.73 -2.54
CA ARG A 74 31.94 11.46 -2.62
C ARG A 74 31.26 12.15 -3.80
N GLN A 75 31.74 13.31 -4.23
CA GLN A 75 31.17 14.03 -5.36
C GLN A 75 31.44 13.28 -6.67
N LYS A 76 32.71 12.93 -6.94
CA LYS A 76 33.04 12.09 -8.11
C LYS A 76 32.37 10.74 -8.07
N LEU A 77 32.27 10.12 -6.90
CA LEU A 77 31.61 8.82 -6.75
C LEU A 77 30.14 8.89 -7.17
N ALA A 78 29.40 9.92 -6.75
CA ALA A 78 28.01 10.11 -7.13
C ALA A 78 27.85 10.36 -8.65
N GLU A 79 28.74 11.14 -9.25
CA GLU A 79 28.74 11.43 -10.69
C GLU A 79 29.01 10.17 -11.53
N GLU A 80 30.04 9.41 -11.19
CA GLU A 80 30.39 8.17 -11.88
C GLU A 80 29.33 7.08 -11.68
N GLN A 81 28.72 7.01 -10.49
CA GLN A 81 27.61 6.11 -10.23
C GLN A 81 26.40 6.44 -11.14
N MET A 82 26.08 7.72 -11.30
CA MET A 82 25.03 8.17 -12.22
C MET A 82 25.35 7.85 -13.68
N LYS A 83 26.61 8.01 -14.11
CA LYS A 83 27.05 7.61 -15.46
C LYS A 83 26.88 6.12 -15.68
N LEU A 84 27.32 5.30 -14.72
CA LEU A 84 27.18 3.84 -14.78
C LEU A 84 25.71 3.41 -14.87
N PHE A 85 24.82 4.02 -14.08
CA PHE A 85 23.39 3.72 -14.17
C PHE A 85 22.80 4.05 -15.55
N ARG A 86 23.25 5.14 -16.19
CA ARG A 86 22.86 5.49 -17.57
C ARG A 86 23.41 4.51 -18.60
N GLU A 87 24.67 4.10 -18.48
CA GLU A 87 25.28 3.09 -19.39
C GLU A 87 24.54 1.75 -19.35
N VAL A 88 24.09 1.33 -18.17
CA VAL A 88 23.34 0.08 -17.98
C VAL A 88 21.84 0.26 -18.30
N GLY A 89 21.39 1.48 -18.60
CA GLY A 89 19.98 1.79 -18.87
C GLY A 89 19.07 1.65 -17.64
N TYR A 90 19.63 1.63 -16.43
CA TYR A 90 18.89 1.51 -15.19
C TYR A 90 18.46 2.89 -14.67
N ASN A 91 17.16 3.08 -14.44
CA ASN A 91 16.64 4.30 -13.83
C ASN A 91 16.42 4.09 -12.32
N PRO A 92 17.21 4.71 -11.42
CA PRO A 92 17.04 4.57 -9.98
C PRO A 92 15.68 5.09 -9.48
N MET A 93 15.05 6.01 -10.20
CA MET A 93 13.72 6.54 -9.85
C MET A 93 12.59 5.56 -10.14
N SER A 94 12.81 4.55 -10.98
CA SER A 94 11.81 3.51 -11.24
C SER A 94 11.45 2.71 -9.97
N GLY A 95 12.38 2.56 -9.03
CA GLY A 95 12.15 1.91 -7.75
C GLY A 95 11.38 2.78 -6.75
N CYS A 96 11.61 4.09 -6.73
CA CYS A 96 10.94 4.99 -5.79
C CYS A 96 9.49 5.33 -6.18
N LEU A 97 9.17 5.27 -7.48
CA LEU A 97 7.80 5.45 -7.99
C LEU A 97 6.81 4.46 -7.37
N GLY A 98 7.23 3.20 -7.21
CA GLY A 98 6.41 2.19 -6.56
C GLY A 98 6.07 2.53 -5.11
N LEU A 99 7.03 3.07 -4.35
CA LEU A 99 6.80 3.49 -2.96
C LEU A 99 5.81 4.65 -2.88
N ILE A 100 5.93 5.64 -3.77
CA ILE A 100 5.02 6.80 -3.82
C ILE A 100 3.58 6.35 -4.08
N ILE A 101 3.37 5.34 -4.92
CA ILE A 101 2.03 4.78 -5.19
C ILE A 101 1.55 3.90 -4.02
N GLN A 102 2.46 3.20 -3.35
CA GLN A 102 2.13 2.31 -2.22
C GLN A 102 1.67 3.07 -0.97
N PHE A 103 2.25 4.24 -0.68
CA PHE A 103 1.89 5.05 0.49
C PHE A 103 0.39 5.42 0.55
N PRO A 104 -0.21 6.00 -0.50
CA PRO A 104 -1.64 6.25 -0.60
C PRO A 104 -2.52 5.04 -0.31
N ILE A 105 -2.14 3.86 -0.82
CA ILE A 105 -2.92 2.63 -0.68
C ILE A 105 -2.97 2.19 0.79
N ILE A 106 -1.83 2.26 1.49
CA ILE A 106 -1.75 1.94 2.92
C ILE A 106 -2.59 2.93 3.74
N ILE A 107 -2.50 4.23 3.42
CA ILE A 107 -3.27 5.27 4.10
C ILE A 107 -4.77 5.05 3.88
N GLY A 108 -5.19 4.75 2.66
CA GLY A 108 -6.58 4.43 2.32
C GLY A 108 -7.09 3.20 3.06
N LEU A 109 -6.28 2.13 3.12
CA LEU A 109 -6.61 0.91 3.84
C LEU A 109 -6.81 1.17 5.34
N TYR A 110 -5.86 1.88 5.95
CA TYR A 110 -5.91 2.24 7.37
C TYR A 110 -7.13 3.11 7.69
N GLN A 111 -7.42 4.12 6.86
CA GLN A 111 -8.58 4.99 7.04
C GLN A 111 -9.91 4.24 6.86
N ALA A 112 -9.99 3.33 5.87
CA ALA A 112 -11.18 2.52 5.66
C ALA A 112 -11.46 1.63 6.87
N LEU A 113 -10.42 0.98 7.43
CA LEU A 113 -10.53 0.14 8.60
C LEU A 113 -10.98 0.91 9.84
N ILE A 114 -10.32 2.04 10.16
CA ILE A 114 -10.68 2.84 11.34
C ILE A 114 -12.11 3.39 11.25
N ARG A 115 -12.49 3.90 10.07
CA ARG A 115 -13.84 4.44 9.88
C ARG A 115 -14.89 3.35 9.97
N SER A 116 -14.58 2.14 9.52
CA SER A 116 -15.49 0.99 9.66
C SER A 116 -15.62 0.49 11.11
N LEU A 117 -14.56 0.58 11.91
CA LEU A 117 -14.55 0.25 13.35
C LEU A 117 -15.08 1.37 14.26
N ALA A 118 -15.64 2.43 13.68
CA ALA A 118 -16.18 3.57 14.42
C ALA A 118 -17.24 3.14 15.44
N SER A 119 -16.90 3.23 16.73
CA SER A 119 -17.78 2.89 17.86
C SER A 119 -18.43 4.10 18.51
N THR A 120 -18.03 5.33 18.11
CA THR A 120 -18.61 6.57 18.65
C THR A 120 -19.73 7.12 17.76
N PRO A 121 -20.79 7.73 18.33
CA PRO A 121 -21.94 8.25 17.57
C PRO A 121 -21.55 9.27 16.49
N ALA A 122 -20.55 10.11 16.76
CA ALA A 122 -20.05 11.11 15.81
C ALA A 122 -19.37 10.46 14.60
N GLN A 123 -18.55 9.43 14.83
CA GLN A 123 -17.86 8.71 13.76
C GLN A 123 -18.83 7.83 12.95
N LEU A 124 -19.86 7.30 13.59
CA LEU A 124 -20.96 6.57 12.94
C LEU A 124 -21.75 7.47 11.97
N PHE A 125 -22.04 8.71 12.39
CA PHE A 125 -22.72 9.69 11.56
C PHE A 125 -21.84 10.20 10.40
N ASP A 126 -20.52 10.24 10.58
CA ASP A 126 -19.60 10.54 9.48
C ASP A 126 -19.41 9.34 8.55
N LEU A 127 -19.42 8.11 9.06
CA LEU A 127 -19.36 6.91 8.24
C LEU A 127 -20.61 6.78 7.35
N SER A 128 -21.81 7.02 7.89
CA SER A 128 -23.05 6.93 7.12
C SER A 128 -23.08 7.86 5.90
N LYS A 129 -22.40 9.02 5.96
CA LYS A 129 -22.25 9.95 4.82
C LYS A 129 -21.36 9.43 3.68
N HIS A 130 -20.54 8.42 3.95
CA HIS A 130 -19.58 7.85 2.98
C HIS A 130 -19.99 6.45 2.48
N ILE A 131 -21.13 5.93 2.98
CA ILE A 131 -21.68 4.63 2.62
C ILE A 131 -22.68 4.82 1.47
N TYR A 132 -22.69 3.90 0.50
CA TYR A 132 -23.69 3.92 -0.57
C TYR A 132 -25.09 3.49 -0.08
N ASP A 133 -26.12 4.07 -0.66
CA ASP A 133 -27.54 3.85 -0.30
C ASP A 133 -27.98 2.37 -0.33
N PHE A 134 -27.27 1.50 -1.06
CA PHE A 134 -27.60 0.07 -1.15
C PHE A 134 -27.21 -0.75 0.09
N ILE A 135 -26.41 -0.18 1.00
CA ILE A 135 -25.94 -0.87 2.20
C ILE A 135 -27.00 -0.74 3.29
N PRO A 136 -27.57 -1.85 3.80
CA PRO A 136 -28.61 -1.79 4.82
C PRO A 136 -28.05 -1.24 6.14
N ALA A 137 -28.71 -0.19 6.66
CA ALA A 137 -28.29 0.53 7.88
C ALA A 137 -28.20 -0.34 9.15
N GLY A 138 -28.81 -1.52 9.16
CA GLY A 138 -28.76 -2.49 10.26
C GLY A 138 -27.42 -3.24 10.39
N LEU A 139 -26.48 -3.04 9.47
CA LEU A 139 -25.13 -3.61 9.56
C LEU A 139 -24.19 -2.81 10.48
N ILE A 140 -24.66 -1.67 11.00
CA ILE A 140 -23.87 -0.71 11.78
C ILE A 140 -24.46 -0.63 13.22
N PRO A 141 -23.63 -0.62 14.29
CA PRO A 141 -22.17 -0.73 14.30
C PRO A 141 -21.68 -2.13 13.91
N LEU A 142 -20.53 -2.21 13.24
CA LEU A 142 -19.94 -3.49 12.83
C LEU A 142 -19.59 -4.32 14.07
N ASN A 143 -19.88 -5.62 14.01
CA ASN A 143 -19.52 -6.53 15.09
C ASN A 143 -17.99 -6.72 15.11
N SER A 144 -17.31 -6.03 16.02
CA SER A 144 -15.85 -6.08 16.14
C SER A 144 -15.34 -7.28 16.95
N HIS A 145 -16.23 -8.18 17.39
CA HIS A 145 -15.84 -9.39 18.11
C HIS A 145 -15.21 -10.40 17.14
N PHE A 146 -13.89 -10.54 17.20
CA PHE A 146 -13.15 -11.50 16.41
C PHE A 146 -12.41 -12.49 17.31
N LEU A 147 -12.75 -13.78 17.16
CA LEU A 147 -12.28 -14.88 18.00
C LEU A 147 -12.61 -14.68 19.48
N TRP A 148 -11.73 -13.99 20.22
CA TRP A 148 -11.81 -13.69 21.66
C TRP A 148 -11.48 -12.23 21.98
N MET A 149 -11.29 -11.39 20.96
CA MET A 149 -10.88 -10.00 21.08
C MET A 149 -11.98 -9.08 20.59
N ASN A 150 -12.19 -7.98 21.32
CA ASN A 150 -12.92 -6.83 20.81
C ASN A 150 -11.91 -5.95 20.06
N LEU A 151 -12.05 -5.89 18.74
CA LEU A 151 -11.29 -5.00 17.86
C LEU A 151 -11.80 -3.57 17.94
#